data_AF-A0A952NEM6-F1
#
_entry.id   AF-A0A952NEM6-F1
#
_cell.length_a   1.000
_cell.length_b   1.000
_cell.length_c   1.000
_cell.angle_alpha   90.00
_cell.angle_beta   90.00
_cell.angle_gamma   90.00
#
_symmetry.space_group_name_H-M   'P 1'
#
loop_
_entity.id
_entity.type
_entity.pdbx_description
1 polymer ?
#
loop_
_entity_poly.entity_id
_entity_poly.type
_entity_poly.pdbx_seq_one_letter_code
_entity_poly.pdbx_strand_id
1 'polypeptide(L)'
;MNPLFREEGFPGPLFSDSIRIMRRLGLPIFIVMVLFLLWKGVHSRKVEVDVSRAQAVQQETPMPIFKEIPKEQGEIFPTIESERPRHAPVTALERSQWDLICQFKELSTGIPRRGFVQIFAASRTPFYGSEGEHVVWVRSPDCPQDMYSIVYFRDDGSVTMEVDCRRTNWTELARFSGEQGNIERSPAVDGDLNVAVSGNGYFVLQCANDGMVLTRDGRFRRSKTDHLVNENDCMLVDSNGLPWITRENIDDRGCTQSGICLGVLDPAFDEVRDLQYLNSYSFFSSQAISPTMSVTKKGPSVLKPKIFTDAFEKLHDPGRGPTGISWNNHPTLDLDEIECPFQGRF
;
A
#
# COMPACT_ATOMS: atom_id res chain seq x y z
N MET A 1 76.30 -47.52 -9.86
CA MET A 1 77.09 -47.43 -8.61
C MET A 1 76.11 -47.56 -7.45
N ASN A 2 76.25 -48.62 -6.65
CA ASN A 2 75.67 -48.77 -5.30
C ASN A 2 76.56 -48.03 -4.28
N PRO A 3 76.21 -47.84 -2.98
CA PRO A 3 74.90 -47.97 -2.29
C PRO A 3 74.64 -46.83 -1.25
N LEU A 4 73.50 -46.85 -0.53
CA LEU A 4 73.48 -46.96 0.95
C LEU A 4 72.05 -47.05 1.49
N PHE A 5 71.83 -48.12 2.26
CA PHE A 5 70.65 -48.44 3.05
C PHE A 5 70.51 -47.51 4.28
N ARG A 6 69.26 -47.24 4.67
CA ARG A 6 68.91 -47.06 6.09
C ARG A 6 67.47 -47.54 6.33
N GLU A 7 67.34 -48.59 7.14
CA GLU A 7 66.08 -49.06 7.73
C GLU A 7 65.68 -48.13 8.88
N GLU A 8 64.44 -47.64 8.90
CA GLU A 8 63.78 -47.21 10.15
C GLU A 8 62.27 -47.53 10.13
N GLY A 9 61.89 -48.43 11.05
CA GLY A 9 60.65 -48.54 11.83
C GLY A 9 59.29 -48.14 11.25
N PHE A 10 58.40 -49.14 11.14
CA PHE A 10 56.94 -48.95 11.13
C PHE A 10 56.41 -48.60 12.54
N PRO A 11 55.65 -47.50 12.73
CA PRO A 11 54.73 -47.38 13.85
C PRO A 11 53.35 -47.94 13.47
N GLY A 12 52.78 -48.72 14.39
CA GLY A 12 51.51 -49.41 14.25
C GLY A 12 50.25 -48.52 14.23
N PRO A 13 49.05 -49.12 14.14
CA PRO A 13 47.82 -48.43 13.81
C PRO A 13 47.25 -47.63 14.98
N LEU A 14 47.17 -46.30 14.81
CA LEU A 14 46.38 -45.39 15.64
C LEU A 14 44.89 -45.49 15.26
N PHE A 15 44.20 -46.53 15.73
CA PHE A 15 42.74 -46.69 15.55
C PHE A 15 42.01 -46.98 16.87
N SER A 16 42.43 -46.34 17.97
CA SER A 16 41.81 -46.54 19.30
C SER A 16 41.14 -45.31 19.90
N ASP A 17 41.51 -44.08 19.50
CA ASP A 17 41.06 -42.87 20.23
C ASP A 17 39.84 -42.17 19.62
N SER A 18 39.46 -42.46 18.38
CA SER A 18 38.30 -41.83 17.73
C SER A 18 36.95 -42.32 18.27
N ILE A 19 36.90 -43.48 18.94
CA ILE A 19 35.65 -44.07 19.45
C ILE A 19 35.26 -43.50 20.83
N ARG A 20 36.22 -42.98 21.62
CA ARG A 20 35.90 -42.35 22.92
C ARG A 20 35.33 -40.94 22.80
N ILE A 21 35.69 -40.18 21.76
CA ILE A 21 35.18 -38.81 21.56
C ILE A 21 33.72 -38.83 21.09
N MET A 22 33.30 -39.81 20.29
CA MET A 22 31.90 -39.93 19.86
C MET A 22 30.91 -40.22 21.02
N ARG A 23 31.35 -40.83 22.13
CA ARG A 23 30.47 -41.06 23.29
C ARG A 23 30.23 -39.83 24.16
N ARG A 24 31.09 -38.80 24.11
CA ARG A 24 30.91 -37.58 24.93
C ARG A 24 30.12 -36.47 24.24
N LEU A 25 30.08 -36.46 22.91
CA LEU A 25 29.33 -35.46 22.13
C LEU A 25 27.95 -35.95 21.67
N GLY A 26 27.70 -37.26 21.64
CA GLY A 26 26.42 -37.82 21.17
C GLY A 26 25.24 -37.55 22.09
N LEU A 27 25.44 -37.59 23.42
CA LEU A 27 24.36 -37.42 24.39
C LEU A 27 23.72 -36.02 24.38
N PRO A 28 24.46 -34.90 24.40
CA PRO A 28 23.83 -33.57 24.38
C PRO A 28 23.11 -33.29 23.06
N ILE A 29 23.65 -33.74 21.92
CA ILE A 29 23.01 -33.58 20.61
C ILE A 29 21.69 -34.37 20.56
N PHE A 30 21.68 -35.60 21.08
CA PHE A 30 20.48 -36.42 21.14
C PHE A 30 19.41 -35.80 22.05
N ILE A 31 19.78 -35.24 23.20
CA ILE A 31 18.86 -34.54 24.11
C ILE A 31 18.25 -33.30 23.43
N VAL A 32 19.05 -32.48 22.75
CA VAL A 32 18.56 -31.31 22.00
C VAL A 32 17.58 -31.73 20.91
N MET A 33 17.88 -32.81 20.19
CA MET A 33 17.01 -33.30 19.12
C MET A 33 15.67 -33.86 19.65
N VAL A 34 15.70 -34.60 20.77
CA VAL A 34 14.48 -35.09 21.43
C VAL A 34 13.63 -33.93 21.97
N LEU A 35 14.26 -32.93 22.60
CA LEU A 35 13.55 -31.72 23.05
C LEU A 35 12.91 -30.95 21.89
N PHE A 36 13.60 -30.86 20.75
CA PHE A 36 13.05 -30.21 19.55
C PHE A 36 11.86 -30.97 18.95
N LEU A 37 11.92 -32.30 18.94
CA LEU A 37 10.80 -33.15 18.49
C LEU A 37 9.60 -33.08 19.45
N LEU A 38 9.83 -33.08 20.76
CA LEU A 38 8.78 -32.91 21.77
C LEU A 38 8.14 -31.51 21.67
N TRP A 39 8.95 -30.47 21.46
CA TRP A 39 8.45 -29.10 21.27
C TRP A 39 7.56 -28.97 20.03
N LYS A 40 7.97 -29.56 18.90
CA LYS A 40 7.12 -29.62 17.69
C LYS A 40 5.85 -30.44 17.88
N GLY A 41 5.90 -31.51 18.68
CA GLY A 41 4.72 -32.34 19.01
C GLY A 41 3.70 -31.60 19.87
N VAL A 42 4.14 -30.76 20.80
CA VAL A 42 3.24 -29.96 21.66
C VAL A 42 2.53 -28.85 20.88
N HIS A 43 3.18 -28.25 19.87
CA HIS A 43 2.56 -27.21 19.04
C HIS A 43 1.76 -27.74 17.84
N SER A 44 1.79 -29.05 17.56
CA SER A 44 1.02 -29.66 16.46
C SER A 44 -0.32 -30.27 16.90
N ARG A 45 -0.72 -30.12 18.16
CA ARG A 45 -2.10 -30.44 18.56
C ARG A 45 -3.03 -29.35 18.02
N LYS A 46 -3.50 -29.54 16.78
CA LYS A 46 -4.76 -28.96 16.35
C LYS A 46 -5.82 -29.43 17.34
N VAL A 47 -6.40 -28.47 18.04
CA VAL A 47 -7.61 -28.72 18.84
C VAL A 47 -8.70 -29.02 17.83
N GLU A 48 -8.96 -30.30 17.58
CA GLU A 48 -10.22 -30.73 17.00
C GLU A 48 -11.28 -30.47 18.07
N VAL A 49 -11.94 -29.33 17.94
CA VAL A 49 -13.19 -29.06 18.65
C VAL A 49 -14.24 -29.95 17.97
N ASP A 50 -14.66 -30.98 18.69
CA ASP A 50 -15.77 -31.84 18.33
C ASP A 50 -17.06 -31.00 18.39
N VAL A 51 -17.43 -30.38 17.27
CA VAL A 51 -18.72 -29.67 17.09
C VAL A 51 -19.77 -30.71 16.74
N SER A 52 -20.08 -31.58 17.71
CA SER A 52 -21.23 -32.46 17.66
C SER A 52 -22.39 -31.81 18.41
N ARG A 53 -23.44 -31.45 17.66
CA ARG A 53 -24.79 -31.05 18.09
C ARG A 53 -24.95 -29.72 18.85
N ALA A 54 -25.13 -28.67 18.07
CA ALA A 54 -26.20 -27.71 18.32
C ALA A 54 -26.92 -27.45 16.99
N GLN A 55 -28.00 -28.18 16.74
CA GLN A 55 -29.03 -27.75 15.78
C GLN A 55 -29.76 -26.56 16.43
N ALA A 56 -29.11 -25.40 16.39
CA ALA A 56 -29.79 -24.13 16.53
C ALA A 56 -30.28 -23.75 15.14
N VAL A 57 -31.59 -23.62 15.03
CA VAL A 57 -32.33 -23.09 13.89
C VAL A 57 -31.55 -21.91 13.31
N GLN A 58 -30.96 -22.09 12.12
CA GLN A 58 -30.54 -20.99 11.26
C GLN A 58 -31.81 -20.30 10.79
N GLN A 59 -32.32 -19.40 11.64
CA GLN A 59 -33.10 -18.30 11.17
C GLN A 59 -32.10 -17.43 10.43
N GLU A 60 -32.15 -17.46 9.10
CA GLU A 60 -31.49 -16.49 8.23
C GLU A 60 -31.96 -15.11 8.71
N THR A 61 -31.19 -14.47 9.57
CA THR A 61 -31.36 -13.04 9.80
C THR A 61 -31.01 -12.38 8.47
N PRO A 62 -31.96 -11.73 7.79
CA PRO A 62 -31.64 -11.01 6.58
C PRO A 62 -30.53 -10.03 6.93
N MET A 63 -29.47 -10.01 6.10
CA MET A 63 -28.46 -8.96 6.16
C MET A 63 -29.18 -7.62 6.32
N PRO A 64 -28.71 -6.71 7.20
CA PRO A 64 -29.27 -5.38 7.24
C PRO A 64 -29.26 -4.86 5.82
N ILE A 65 -30.46 -4.66 5.28
CA ILE A 65 -30.68 -3.96 4.03
C ILE A 65 -29.98 -2.63 4.27
N PHE A 66 -28.78 -2.47 3.70
CA PHE A 66 -28.26 -1.15 3.41
C PHE A 66 -29.42 -0.50 2.68
N LYS A 67 -30.05 0.50 3.32
CA LYS A 67 -30.97 1.37 2.61
C LYS A 67 -30.20 1.75 1.36
N GLU A 68 -30.67 1.25 0.21
CA GLU A 68 -30.21 1.75 -1.07
C GLU A 68 -30.21 3.25 -0.90
N ILE A 69 -29.01 3.84 -0.97
CA ILE A 69 -28.88 5.27 -1.18
C ILE A 69 -29.87 5.55 -2.31
N PRO A 70 -30.89 6.40 -2.12
CA PRO A 70 -31.89 6.62 -3.14
C PRO A 70 -31.14 6.83 -4.45
N LYS A 71 -31.32 5.91 -5.41
CA LYS A 71 -31.01 6.22 -6.80
C LYS A 71 -31.91 7.40 -7.08
N GLU A 72 -31.36 8.60 -6.97
CA GLU A 72 -32.00 9.80 -7.48
C GLU A 72 -32.40 9.44 -8.91
N GLN A 73 -33.71 9.34 -9.07
CA GLN A 73 -34.35 9.05 -10.34
C GLN A 73 -33.80 10.10 -11.29
N GLY A 74 -33.16 9.61 -12.36
CA GLY A 74 -32.46 10.44 -13.32
C GLY A 74 -33.25 11.69 -13.62
N GLU A 75 -32.79 12.81 -13.08
CA GLU A 75 -33.05 14.08 -13.70
C GLU A 75 -32.55 13.93 -15.12
N ILE A 76 -33.46 14.17 -16.06
CA ILE A 76 -33.14 14.35 -17.46
C ILE A 76 -32.25 15.58 -17.48
N PHE A 77 -30.94 15.38 -17.31
CA PHE A 77 -29.98 16.42 -17.58
C PHE A 77 -30.22 16.82 -19.04
N PRO A 78 -30.53 18.10 -19.32
CA PRO A 78 -30.58 18.54 -20.69
C PRO A 78 -29.28 18.10 -21.34
N THR A 79 -29.36 17.56 -22.55
CA THR A 79 -28.19 17.34 -23.40
C THR A 79 -27.55 18.71 -23.58
N ILE A 80 -26.65 19.07 -22.68
CA ILE A 80 -25.76 20.20 -22.83
C ILE A 80 -24.95 19.79 -24.04
N GLU A 81 -25.27 20.38 -25.19
CA GLU A 81 -24.31 20.48 -26.28
C GLU A 81 -23.00 20.88 -25.61
N SER A 82 -22.06 19.94 -25.61
CA SER A 82 -20.74 20.07 -25.03
C SER A 82 -20.08 21.26 -25.70
N GLU A 83 -20.31 22.46 -25.15
CA GLU A 83 -19.46 23.60 -25.37
C GLU A 83 -18.07 23.07 -25.01
N ARG A 84 -17.21 22.94 -26.04
CA ARG A 84 -15.80 22.59 -25.86
C ARG A 84 -15.32 23.34 -24.62
N PRO A 85 -14.86 22.62 -23.57
CA PRO A 85 -14.41 23.25 -22.36
C PRO A 85 -13.48 24.38 -22.77
N ARG A 86 -13.84 25.63 -22.45
CA ARG A 86 -12.92 26.75 -22.65
C ARG A 86 -11.65 26.34 -21.93
N HIS A 87 -10.62 26.02 -22.71
CA HIS A 87 -9.40 25.41 -22.22
C HIS A 87 -8.98 26.17 -20.97
N ALA A 88 -9.06 25.51 -19.81
CA ALA A 88 -8.50 26.04 -18.59
C ALA A 88 -7.06 26.46 -18.93
N PRO A 89 -6.57 27.60 -18.42
CA PRO A 89 -5.22 28.05 -18.71
C PRO A 89 -4.29 26.87 -18.44
N VAL A 90 -3.66 26.36 -19.50
CA VAL A 90 -2.74 25.23 -19.41
C VAL A 90 -1.71 25.62 -18.37
N THR A 91 -1.73 24.99 -17.21
CA THR A 91 -0.65 25.15 -16.23
C THR A 91 0.63 24.83 -17.00
N ALA A 92 1.55 25.78 -17.08
CA ALA A 92 2.76 25.61 -17.87
C ALA A 92 3.52 24.41 -17.28
N LEU A 93 3.55 23.31 -18.03
CA LEU A 93 4.33 22.13 -17.69
C LEU A 93 5.78 22.53 -17.50
N GLU A 94 6.41 22.01 -16.44
CA GLU A 94 7.84 22.17 -16.26
C GLU A 94 8.60 21.45 -17.39
N ARG A 95 9.79 21.94 -17.73
CA ARG A 95 10.61 21.34 -18.80
C ARG A 95 10.90 19.86 -18.55
N SER A 96 11.17 19.49 -17.29
CA SER A 96 11.35 18.10 -16.85
C SER A 96 10.14 17.23 -17.16
N GLN A 97 8.92 17.72 -16.92
CA GLN A 97 7.70 16.98 -17.23
C GLN A 97 7.49 16.84 -18.74
N TRP A 98 7.77 17.90 -19.50
CA TRP A 98 7.74 17.86 -20.97
C TRP A 98 8.67 16.79 -21.54
N ASP A 99 9.91 16.71 -21.06
CA ASP A 99 10.89 15.72 -21.50
C ASP A 99 10.37 14.28 -21.23
N LEU A 100 9.77 14.04 -20.06
CA LEU A 100 9.19 12.73 -19.73
C LEU A 100 7.94 12.38 -20.54
N ILE A 101 7.06 13.36 -20.79
CA ILE A 101 5.89 13.16 -21.67
C ILE A 101 6.36 12.80 -23.08
N CYS A 102 7.42 13.43 -23.56
CA CYS A 102 8.01 13.13 -24.85
C CYS A 102 8.64 11.74 -24.91
N GLN A 103 9.36 11.32 -23.87
CA GLN A 103 9.84 9.94 -23.77
C GLN A 103 8.66 8.97 -23.78
N PHE A 104 7.63 9.23 -22.98
CA PHE A 104 6.41 8.41 -22.89
C PHE A 104 5.69 8.25 -24.24
N LYS A 105 5.64 9.31 -25.06
CA LYS A 105 5.05 9.27 -26.41
C LYS A 105 5.70 8.20 -27.29
N GLU A 106 7.02 8.05 -27.20
CA GLU A 106 7.80 7.09 -27.99
C GLU A 106 7.76 5.66 -27.45
N LEU A 107 7.26 5.44 -26.22
CA LEU A 107 7.20 4.11 -25.62
C LEU A 107 6.18 3.21 -26.32
N SER A 108 6.53 1.92 -26.42
CA SER A 108 5.60 0.88 -26.87
C SER A 108 4.72 0.40 -25.71
N THR A 109 3.71 1.19 -25.36
CA THR A 109 2.74 0.89 -24.27
C THR A 109 1.36 0.54 -24.83
N GLY A 110 0.60 -0.26 -24.07
CA GLY A 110 -0.81 -0.56 -24.35
C GLY A 110 -1.77 0.56 -23.95
N ILE A 111 -1.29 1.56 -23.21
CA ILE A 111 -2.10 2.63 -22.62
C ILE A 111 -2.78 3.48 -23.68
N PRO A 112 -4.08 3.82 -23.51
CA PRO A 112 -4.78 4.71 -24.42
C PRO A 112 -4.18 6.11 -24.41
N ARG A 113 -3.70 6.54 -25.58
CA ARG A 113 -2.98 7.81 -25.80
C ARG A 113 -3.69 8.75 -26.79
N ARG A 114 -4.79 8.30 -27.38
CA ARG A 114 -5.48 9.02 -28.46
C ARG A 114 -6.35 10.14 -27.92
N GLY A 115 -6.40 11.23 -28.70
CA GLY A 115 -7.18 12.42 -28.39
C GLY A 115 -6.63 13.17 -27.17
N PHE A 116 -7.48 14.03 -26.63
CA PHE A 116 -7.15 14.88 -25.49
C PHE A 116 -7.10 14.06 -24.19
N VAL A 117 -5.90 13.79 -23.70
CA VAL A 117 -5.66 13.11 -22.42
C VAL A 117 -5.17 14.09 -21.38
N GLN A 118 -5.59 13.92 -20.13
CA GLN A 118 -4.94 14.58 -19.01
C GLN A 118 -3.74 13.75 -18.57
N ILE A 119 -2.59 14.41 -18.40
CA ILE A 119 -1.33 13.71 -18.15
C ILE A 119 -0.52 14.36 -17.04
N PHE A 120 0.03 13.53 -16.16
CA PHE A 120 1.03 13.93 -15.17
C PHE A 120 2.25 13.03 -15.34
N ALA A 121 3.44 13.64 -15.33
CA ALA A 121 4.71 12.94 -15.46
C ALA A 121 5.66 13.40 -14.36
N ALA A 122 6.38 12.46 -13.76
CA ALA A 122 7.38 12.75 -12.75
C ALA A 122 8.52 11.72 -12.77
N SER A 123 9.74 12.17 -12.53
CA SER A 123 10.84 11.26 -12.20
C SER A 123 10.65 10.76 -10.78
N ARG A 124 10.78 9.44 -10.57
CA ARG A 124 10.81 8.91 -9.22
C ARG A 124 12.14 9.26 -8.60
N THR A 125 12.11 9.80 -7.39
CA THR A 125 13.33 9.92 -6.61
C THR A 125 13.93 8.51 -6.46
N PRO A 126 15.24 8.35 -6.71
CA PRO A 126 15.91 7.06 -6.70
C PRO A 126 15.74 6.37 -5.33
N PHE A 127 14.83 5.40 -5.27
CA PHE A 127 14.60 4.59 -4.08
C PHE A 127 14.51 3.13 -4.52
N TYR A 128 15.32 2.25 -3.93
CA TYR A 128 15.30 0.81 -4.23
C TYR A 128 15.63 0.39 -5.67
N GLY A 129 16.69 0.94 -6.26
CA GLY A 129 17.06 0.54 -7.63
C GLY A 129 16.05 0.99 -8.68
N SER A 130 15.13 1.89 -8.31
CA SER A 130 14.35 2.72 -9.22
C SER A 130 15.16 3.95 -9.69
N GLU A 131 16.50 3.89 -9.65
CA GLU A 131 17.33 4.96 -10.19
C GLU A 131 17.02 5.10 -11.68
N GLY A 132 16.69 6.33 -12.10
CA GLY A 132 16.30 6.61 -13.48
C GLY A 132 14.92 6.04 -13.86
N GLU A 133 14.07 5.65 -12.89
CA GLU A 133 12.68 5.29 -13.17
C GLU A 133 11.76 6.51 -13.10
N HIS A 134 10.88 6.61 -14.07
CA HIS A 134 9.88 7.66 -14.23
C HIS A 134 8.49 7.05 -14.16
N VAL A 135 7.51 7.89 -13.84
CA VAL A 135 6.10 7.51 -13.82
C VAL A 135 5.30 8.52 -14.63
N VAL A 136 4.37 8.01 -15.41
CA VAL A 136 3.37 8.80 -16.12
C VAL A 136 1.99 8.26 -15.78
N TRP A 137 1.12 9.19 -15.39
CA TRP A 137 -0.29 8.96 -15.14
C TRP A 137 -1.11 9.56 -16.27
N VAL A 138 -1.98 8.76 -16.89
CA VAL A 138 -2.76 9.17 -18.06
C VAL A 138 -4.24 8.95 -17.82
N ARG A 139 -5.01 10.03 -17.75
CA ARG A 139 -6.47 9.99 -17.79
C ARG A 139 -6.92 10.23 -19.23
N SER A 140 -7.34 9.15 -19.88
CA SER A 140 -7.80 9.15 -21.26
C SER A 140 -9.33 9.12 -21.33
N PRO A 141 -9.95 9.67 -22.39
CA PRO A 141 -11.38 9.46 -22.67
C PRO A 141 -11.79 8.00 -22.78
N ASP A 142 -10.85 7.10 -23.08
CA ASP A 142 -11.09 5.65 -23.16
C ASP A 142 -11.15 4.97 -21.78
N CYS A 143 -10.76 5.69 -20.71
CA CYS A 143 -10.83 5.17 -19.35
C CYS A 143 -12.24 5.29 -18.78
N PRO A 144 -12.68 4.34 -17.93
CA PRO A 144 -13.86 4.54 -17.09
C PRO A 144 -13.75 5.83 -16.27
N GLN A 145 -14.91 6.37 -15.86
CA GLN A 145 -14.96 7.59 -15.06
C GLN A 145 -14.06 7.47 -13.82
N ASP A 146 -13.27 8.52 -13.58
CA ASP A 146 -12.31 8.67 -12.49
C ASP A 146 -11.12 7.68 -12.51
N MET A 147 -11.05 6.76 -13.48
CA MET A 147 -9.89 5.89 -13.67
C MET A 147 -8.83 6.57 -14.54
N TYR A 148 -7.61 6.09 -14.40
CA TYR A 148 -6.47 6.52 -15.19
C TYR A 148 -5.46 5.36 -15.27
N SER A 149 -4.57 5.45 -16.24
CA SER A 149 -3.53 4.47 -16.46
C SER A 149 -2.21 4.93 -15.86
N ILE A 150 -1.33 3.98 -15.53
CA ILE A 150 -0.01 4.26 -14.96
C ILE A 150 1.04 3.54 -15.79
N VAL A 151 2.10 4.24 -16.18
CA VAL A 151 3.27 3.64 -16.83
C VAL A 151 4.52 4.01 -16.07
N TYR A 152 5.29 3.00 -15.69
CA TYR A 152 6.63 3.15 -15.17
C TYR A 152 7.63 2.76 -16.25
N PHE A 153 8.66 3.58 -16.43
CA PHE A 153 9.68 3.36 -17.44
C PHE A 153 11.02 3.94 -17.00
N ARG A 154 12.12 3.47 -17.59
CA ARG A 154 13.46 3.98 -17.30
C ARG A 154 13.95 4.96 -18.36
N ASP A 155 15.07 5.64 -18.06
CA ASP A 155 15.79 6.53 -19.00
C ASP A 155 16.12 5.86 -20.35
N ASP A 156 16.30 4.54 -20.38
CA ASP A 156 16.57 3.77 -21.62
C ASP A 156 15.31 3.47 -22.44
N GLY A 157 14.13 3.94 -21.99
CA GLY A 157 12.84 3.68 -22.62
C GLY A 157 12.25 2.30 -22.30
N SER A 158 12.87 1.51 -21.42
CA SER A 158 12.28 0.24 -20.99
C SER A 158 11.07 0.48 -20.08
N VAL A 159 9.92 -0.08 -20.44
CA VAL A 159 8.71 -0.07 -19.59
C VAL A 159 8.87 -1.14 -18.51
N THR A 160 8.83 -0.73 -17.25
CA THR A 160 8.97 -1.62 -16.08
C THR A 160 7.64 -2.09 -15.53
N MET A 161 6.60 -1.28 -15.65
CA MET A 161 5.25 -1.62 -15.22
C MET A 161 4.21 -0.81 -16.00
N GLU A 162 3.06 -1.43 -16.28
CA GLU A 162 1.92 -0.80 -16.93
C GLU A 162 0.64 -1.21 -16.20
N VAL A 163 -0.20 -0.22 -15.86
CA VAL A 163 -1.54 -0.41 -15.31
C VAL A 163 -2.52 0.27 -16.26
N ASP A 164 -3.27 -0.52 -17.01
CA ASP A 164 -4.25 -0.03 -18.00
C ASP A 164 -5.63 0.17 -17.34
N CYS A 165 -6.12 1.41 -17.34
CA CYS A 165 -7.42 1.78 -16.77
C CYS A 165 -8.61 0.98 -17.34
N ARG A 166 -8.48 0.44 -18.56
CA ARG A 166 -9.56 -0.32 -19.22
C ARG A 166 -9.66 -1.76 -18.72
N ARG A 167 -8.61 -2.25 -18.06
CA ARG A 167 -8.45 -3.65 -17.66
C ARG A 167 -8.23 -3.83 -16.17
N THR A 168 -7.75 -2.78 -15.50
CA THR A 168 -7.56 -2.75 -14.05
C THR A 168 -8.88 -2.55 -13.32
N ASN A 169 -8.83 -2.69 -12.00
CA ASN A 169 -9.91 -2.30 -11.11
C ASN A 169 -9.38 -1.30 -10.07
N TRP A 170 -10.29 -0.67 -9.32
CA TRP A 170 -9.92 0.31 -8.30
C TRP A 170 -8.92 -0.21 -7.28
N THR A 171 -9.06 -1.48 -6.89
CA THR A 171 -8.21 -2.11 -5.89
C THR A 171 -6.78 -2.24 -6.37
N GLU A 172 -6.57 -2.69 -7.60
CA GLU A 172 -5.26 -2.76 -8.22
C GLU A 172 -4.68 -1.36 -8.44
N LEU A 173 -5.48 -0.42 -8.95
CA LEU A 173 -5.06 0.96 -9.16
C LEU A 173 -4.61 1.64 -7.84
N ALA A 174 -5.33 1.37 -6.74
CA ALA A 174 -5.02 1.89 -5.41
C ALA A 174 -3.66 1.41 -4.84
N ARG A 175 -3.12 0.28 -5.33
CA ARG A 175 -1.79 -0.22 -4.92
C ARG A 175 -0.66 0.60 -5.49
N PHE A 176 -0.87 1.27 -6.63
CA PHE A 176 0.16 2.00 -7.37
C PHE A 176 -0.06 3.52 -7.35
N SER A 177 -1.21 3.91 -6.81
CA SER A 177 -1.68 5.25 -6.52
C SER A 177 -0.81 5.95 -5.48
N GLY A 178 0.03 6.91 -5.91
CA GLY A 178 0.99 7.58 -5.03
C GLY A 178 1.05 9.10 -5.12
N GLU A 179 0.07 9.76 -5.76
CA GLU A 179 -0.01 11.21 -5.63
C GLU A 179 -0.75 11.56 -4.34
N GLN A 180 -0.12 12.41 -3.56
CA GLN A 180 -0.60 12.83 -2.27
C GLN A 180 -1.15 14.24 -2.40
N GLY A 181 -2.35 14.47 -1.88
CA GLY A 181 -2.89 15.81 -1.78
C GLY A 181 -2.02 16.69 -0.86
N ASN A 182 -2.19 18.00 -0.96
CA ASN A 182 -1.50 18.92 -0.07
C ASN A 182 -1.84 18.61 1.39
N ILE A 183 -0.81 18.49 2.23
CA ILE A 183 -0.96 18.41 3.68
C ILE A 183 -0.99 19.84 4.22
N GLU A 184 -2.09 20.19 4.87
CA GLU A 184 -2.32 21.50 5.47
C GLU A 184 -2.30 21.38 6.99
N ARG A 185 -1.70 22.36 7.66
CA ARG A 185 -1.68 22.41 9.13
C ARG A 185 -3.09 22.67 9.66
N SER A 186 -3.55 21.80 10.53
CA SER A 186 -4.85 21.87 11.19
C SER A 186 -4.73 21.28 12.60
N PRO A 187 -4.42 22.13 13.61
CA PRO A 187 -4.29 21.68 15.00
C PRO A 187 -5.58 21.02 15.51
N ALA A 188 -5.44 19.93 16.26
CA ALA A 188 -6.58 19.30 16.90
C ALA A 188 -7.21 20.18 17.99
N VAL A 189 -8.52 20.03 18.19
CA VAL A 189 -9.24 20.60 19.34
C VAL A 189 -9.17 19.59 20.50
N ASP A 190 -9.17 20.07 21.75
CA ASP A 190 -8.95 19.26 22.96
C ASP A 190 -9.56 17.85 22.92
N GLY A 191 -8.69 16.84 22.78
CA GLY A 191 -9.03 15.41 22.81
C GLY A 191 -9.21 14.76 21.43
N ASP A 192 -9.41 15.55 20.38
CA ASP A 192 -9.44 15.08 18.99
C ASP A 192 -8.02 14.81 18.49
N LEU A 193 -7.92 14.13 17.34
CA LEU A 193 -6.66 13.85 16.68
C LEU A 193 -6.78 14.21 15.20
N ASN A 194 -5.89 15.11 14.80
CA ASN A 194 -5.75 15.54 13.42
C ASN A 194 -4.43 15.02 12.88
N VAL A 195 -4.48 14.07 11.95
CA VAL A 195 -3.29 13.49 11.34
C VAL A 195 -3.40 13.42 9.83
N ALA A 196 -2.25 13.51 9.16
CA ALA A 196 -2.12 13.18 7.75
C ALA A 196 -1.02 12.15 7.55
N VAL A 197 -1.13 11.38 6.48
CA VAL A 197 -0.17 10.34 6.11
C VAL A 197 0.42 10.68 4.74
N SER A 198 1.74 10.63 4.59
CA SER A 198 2.38 10.77 3.28
C SER A 198 2.60 9.44 2.58
N GLY A 199 2.74 9.51 1.26
CA GLY A 199 2.90 8.32 0.41
C GLY A 199 1.62 7.49 0.36
N ASN A 200 1.74 6.17 0.15
CA ASN A 200 0.60 5.29 -0.18
C ASN A 200 -0.14 4.73 1.05
N GLY A 201 0.14 5.25 2.25
CA GLY A 201 -0.47 4.77 3.49
C GLY A 201 -1.95 5.19 3.66
N TYR A 202 -2.73 4.32 4.31
CA TYR A 202 -4.11 4.55 4.72
C TYR A 202 -4.25 4.24 6.21
N PHE A 203 -4.91 5.11 6.96
CA PHE A 203 -5.36 4.81 8.32
C PHE A 203 -6.36 3.66 8.31
N VAL A 204 -6.30 2.83 9.33
CA VAL A 204 -7.19 1.68 9.46
C VAL A 204 -8.23 1.95 10.54
N LEU A 205 -9.49 1.74 10.18
CA LEU A 205 -10.64 1.92 11.06
C LEU A 205 -11.42 0.61 11.18
N GLN A 206 -11.96 0.35 12.37
CA GLN A 206 -12.90 -0.73 12.63
C GLN A 206 -14.33 -0.16 12.73
N CYS A 207 -15.23 -0.63 11.87
CA CYS A 207 -16.64 -0.24 11.90
C CYS A 207 -17.51 -1.35 12.53
N ALA A 208 -18.75 -1.03 12.90
CA ALA A 208 -19.63 -1.92 13.67
C ALA A 208 -19.98 -3.28 13.01
N ASN A 209 -19.77 -3.44 11.70
CA ASN A 209 -20.07 -4.67 10.96
C ASN A 209 -18.88 -5.64 10.87
N ASP A 210 -17.92 -5.58 11.81
CA ASP A 210 -16.65 -6.31 11.82
C ASP A 210 -15.74 -6.07 10.59
N GLY A 211 -16.14 -5.18 9.69
CA GLY A 211 -15.35 -4.79 8.53
C GLY A 211 -14.39 -3.65 8.87
N MET A 212 -13.31 -3.59 8.09
CA MET A 212 -12.25 -2.61 8.24
C MET A 212 -12.37 -1.59 7.11
N VAL A 213 -12.18 -0.32 7.45
CA VAL A 213 -12.13 0.78 6.48
C VAL A 213 -10.72 1.33 6.47
N LEU A 214 -10.12 1.37 5.28
CA LEU A 214 -8.87 2.04 5.01
C LEU A 214 -9.21 3.44 4.52
N THR A 215 -8.69 4.49 5.14
CA THR A 215 -8.98 5.88 4.76
C THR A 215 -7.75 6.77 4.82
N ARG A 216 -7.70 7.78 3.96
CA ARG A 216 -6.73 8.89 4.09
C ARG A 216 -7.27 10.05 4.94
N ASP A 217 -8.53 9.98 5.36
CA ASP A 217 -9.12 10.98 6.24
C ASP A 217 -8.65 10.77 7.67
N GLY A 218 -7.75 11.64 8.13
CA GLY A 218 -7.20 11.57 9.47
C GLY A 218 -7.89 12.46 10.49
N ARG A 219 -9.13 12.92 10.21
CA ARG A 219 -10.01 13.63 11.15
C ARG A 219 -10.64 12.64 12.13
N PHE A 220 -10.13 12.60 13.35
CA PHE A 220 -10.68 11.75 14.40
C PHE A 220 -11.16 12.56 15.59
N ARG A 221 -12.40 12.33 15.99
CA ARG A 221 -12.98 12.90 17.20
C ARG A 221 -13.01 11.89 18.33
N ARG A 222 -12.92 12.35 19.57
CA ARG A 222 -13.04 11.46 20.72
C ARG A 222 -14.51 11.17 21.03
N SER A 223 -14.85 9.90 21.07
CA SER A 223 -16.19 9.42 21.42
C SER A 223 -16.43 9.43 22.94
N LYS A 224 -17.68 9.21 23.36
CA LYS A 224 -18.06 9.15 24.79
C LYS A 224 -17.40 7.99 25.55
N THR A 225 -16.99 6.95 24.85
CA THR A 225 -16.29 5.77 25.39
C THR A 225 -14.76 5.87 25.26
N ASP A 226 -14.25 7.08 25.01
CA ASP A 226 -12.81 7.39 24.91
C ASP A 226 -12.07 6.77 23.71
N HIS A 227 -12.80 6.30 22.69
CA HIS A 227 -12.22 5.89 21.40
C HIS A 227 -12.12 7.07 20.45
N LEU A 228 -11.06 7.11 19.64
CA LEU A 228 -10.99 8.00 18.47
C LEU A 228 -11.81 7.42 17.32
N VAL A 229 -12.75 8.19 16.79
CA VAL A 229 -13.66 7.79 15.71
C VAL A 229 -13.69 8.82 14.59
N ASN A 230 -13.95 8.38 13.36
CA ASN A 230 -14.20 9.30 12.24
C ASN A 230 -15.64 9.87 12.27
N GLU A 231 -16.03 10.59 11.21
CA GLU A 231 -17.39 11.13 11.05
C GLU A 231 -18.49 10.07 11.01
N ASN A 232 -18.16 8.84 10.58
CA ASN A 232 -19.07 7.70 10.45
C ASN A 232 -19.03 6.76 11.68
N ASP A 233 -18.50 7.22 12.82
CA ASP A 233 -18.36 6.45 14.06
C ASP A 233 -17.52 5.16 13.94
N CYS A 234 -16.66 5.04 12.92
CA CYS A 234 -15.68 3.96 12.82
C CYS A 234 -14.45 4.28 13.69
N MET A 235 -14.02 3.31 14.49
CA MET A 235 -12.93 3.47 15.46
C MET A 235 -11.57 3.38 14.80
N LEU A 236 -10.69 4.34 15.07
CA LEU A 236 -9.27 4.24 14.73
C LEU A 236 -8.63 3.08 15.49
N VAL A 237 -7.82 2.27 14.82
CA VAL A 237 -7.07 1.18 15.46
C VAL A 237 -5.57 1.46 15.52
N ASP A 238 -4.91 0.79 16.45
CA ASP A 238 -3.45 0.75 16.54
C ASP A 238 -2.84 -0.24 15.54
N SER A 239 -1.50 -0.31 15.51
CA SER A 239 -0.74 -1.21 14.64
C SER A 239 -1.01 -2.70 14.87
N ASN A 240 -1.59 -3.06 16.02
CA ASN A 240 -2.00 -4.42 16.38
C ASN A 240 -3.46 -4.71 16.00
N GLY A 241 -4.19 -3.74 15.47
CA GLY A 241 -5.62 -3.85 15.15
C GLY A 241 -6.53 -3.69 16.37
N LEU A 242 -6.01 -3.21 17.50
CA LEU A 242 -6.82 -2.91 18.68
C LEU A 242 -7.33 -1.46 18.62
N PRO A 243 -8.53 -1.14 19.15
CA PRO A 243 -9.01 0.23 19.20
C PRO A 243 -8.01 1.18 19.87
N TRP A 244 -7.82 2.36 19.29
CA TRP A 244 -6.97 3.39 19.85
C TRP A 244 -7.64 4.04 21.07
N ILE A 245 -7.10 3.77 22.27
CA ILE A 245 -7.67 4.25 23.55
C ILE A 245 -6.72 5.25 24.26
N THR A 246 -5.45 5.34 23.85
CA THR A 246 -4.47 6.20 24.51
C THR A 246 -4.74 7.69 24.30
N ARG A 247 -4.33 8.49 25.30
CA ARG A 247 -4.33 9.97 25.29
C ARG A 247 -2.93 10.55 25.15
N GLU A 248 -1.92 9.70 25.03
CA GLU A 248 -0.55 10.15 24.79
C GLU A 248 -0.45 10.83 23.43
N ASN A 249 0.38 11.87 23.35
CA ASN A 249 0.75 12.47 22.09
C ASN A 249 1.56 11.46 21.26
N ILE A 250 1.34 11.48 19.94
CA ILE A 250 2.11 10.70 18.98
C ILE A 250 3.26 11.54 18.41
N ASP A 251 4.34 10.88 18.03
CA ASP A 251 5.45 11.48 17.30
C ASP A 251 5.23 11.45 15.77
N ASP A 252 6.23 11.86 15.01
CA ASP A 252 6.23 11.87 13.53
C ASP A 252 6.25 10.47 12.89
N ARG A 253 6.48 9.44 13.70
CA ARG A 253 6.35 8.03 13.32
C ARG A 253 4.92 7.53 13.56
N GLY A 254 4.06 8.35 14.17
CA GLY A 254 2.71 7.98 14.56
C GLY A 254 2.66 7.10 15.81
N CYS A 255 3.68 7.16 16.68
CA CYS A 255 3.78 6.33 17.86
C CYS A 255 3.77 7.14 19.16
N THR A 256 3.16 6.60 20.20
CA THR A 256 3.20 7.15 21.56
C THR A 256 4.54 6.89 22.25
N GLN A 257 4.75 7.50 23.42
CA GLN A 257 5.93 7.24 24.25
C GLN A 257 5.94 5.81 24.79
N SER A 258 4.76 5.24 25.04
CA SER A 258 4.57 3.83 25.39
C SER A 258 4.79 2.85 24.23
N GLY A 259 5.03 3.35 23.01
CA GLY A 259 5.34 2.53 21.84
C GLY A 259 4.11 1.97 21.10
N ILE A 260 2.91 2.48 21.39
CA ILE A 260 1.69 2.15 20.66
C ILE A 260 1.66 3.03 19.40
N CYS A 261 1.57 2.42 18.23
CA CYS A 261 1.61 3.15 16.95
C CYS A 261 0.26 3.10 16.24
N LEU A 262 -0.05 4.14 15.47
CA LEU A 262 -1.26 4.17 14.64
C LEU A 262 -1.29 3.01 13.65
N GLY A 263 -2.48 2.44 13.43
CA GLY A 263 -2.72 1.47 12.37
C GLY A 263 -2.72 2.15 11.01
N VAL A 264 -1.66 1.94 10.23
CA VAL A 264 -1.56 2.40 8.84
C VAL A 264 -1.16 1.24 7.95
N LEU A 265 -1.86 1.08 6.83
CA LEU A 265 -1.59 0.06 5.82
C LEU A 265 -1.21 0.70 4.49
N ASP A 266 -0.23 0.13 3.82
CA ASP A 266 0.11 0.46 2.45
C ASP A 266 -0.31 -0.72 1.55
N PRO A 267 -1.38 -0.59 0.74
CA PRO A 267 -1.86 -1.67 -0.12
C PRO A 267 -0.81 -2.24 -1.09
N ALA A 268 0.27 -1.51 -1.37
CA ALA A 268 1.38 -1.98 -2.19
C ALA A 268 2.26 -3.03 -1.47
N PHE A 269 2.40 -2.91 -0.14
CA PHE A 269 3.31 -3.74 0.66
C PHE A 269 2.60 -4.64 1.67
N ASP A 270 1.35 -4.32 2.02
CA ASP A 270 0.54 -5.09 2.94
C ASP A 270 -0.43 -6.01 2.20
N GLU A 271 -0.55 -7.22 2.73
CA GLU A 271 -1.58 -8.15 2.30
C GLU A 271 -2.95 -7.67 2.76
N VAL A 272 -3.65 -6.95 1.88
CA VAL A 272 -5.07 -6.62 2.06
C VAL A 272 -5.89 -7.44 1.08
N ARG A 273 -6.81 -8.25 1.60
CA ARG A 273 -7.77 -9.03 0.80
C ARG A 273 -9.09 -8.29 0.71
N ASP A 274 -9.84 -8.61 -0.34
CA ASP A 274 -11.22 -8.16 -0.52
C ASP A 274 -11.40 -6.64 -0.39
N LEU A 275 -10.39 -5.88 -0.83
CA LEU A 275 -10.47 -4.42 -0.92
C LEU A 275 -11.59 -4.06 -1.89
N GLN A 276 -12.56 -3.32 -1.37
CA GLN A 276 -13.70 -2.79 -2.10
C GLN A 276 -13.61 -1.27 -2.06
N TYR A 277 -13.67 -0.66 -3.24
CA TYR A 277 -13.69 0.79 -3.36
C TYR A 277 -14.94 1.38 -2.71
N LEU A 278 -14.77 2.38 -1.84
CA LEU A 278 -15.88 3.15 -1.28
C LEU A 278 -15.97 4.53 -1.93
N ASN A 279 -14.86 5.26 -1.94
CA ASN A 279 -14.76 6.61 -2.49
C ASN A 279 -13.29 6.94 -2.77
N SER A 280 -13.03 8.18 -3.19
CA SER A 280 -11.73 8.61 -3.68
C SER A 280 -10.55 8.53 -2.70
N TYR A 281 -10.82 8.29 -1.42
CA TYR A 281 -9.80 8.24 -0.38
C TYR A 281 -10.04 7.10 0.61
N SER A 282 -11.00 6.22 0.34
CA SER A 282 -11.40 5.15 1.26
C SER A 282 -11.73 3.84 0.56
N PHE A 283 -11.38 2.75 1.23
CA PHE A 283 -11.68 1.38 0.83
C PHE A 283 -12.25 0.61 2.01
N PHE A 284 -13.11 -0.36 1.72
CA PHE A 284 -13.58 -1.36 2.67
C PHE A 284 -12.80 -2.66 2.48
N SER A 285 -12.58 -3.40 3.56
CA SER A 285 -12.10 -4.78 3.52
C SER A 285 -12.83 -5.60 4.58
N SER A 286 -13.32 -6.77 4.18
CA SER A 286 -13.89 -7.77 5.09
C SER A 286 -12.80 -8.52 5.88
N GLN A 287 -11.53 -8.39 5.49
CA GLN A 287 -10.41 -9.10 6.09
C GLN A 287 -9.18 -8.18 6.17
N ALA A 288 -8.96 -7.53 7.30
CA ALA A 288 -7.62 -7.05 7.63
C ALA A 288 -6.83 -8.22 8.23
N ILE A 289 -5.96 -8.85 7.44
CA ILE A 289 -5.15 -9.99 7.90
C ILE A 289 -4.05 -9.48 8.84
N SER A 290 -4.32 -9.55 10.15
CA SER A 290 -3.36 -9.76 11.27
C SER A 290 -2.21 -8.73 11.49
N PRO A 291 -1.64 -8.63 12.71
CA PRO A 291 -1.66 -7.45 13.56
C PRO A 291 -0.32 -6.70 13.53
N THR A 292 0.34 -6.66 12.37
CA THR A 292 1.55 -5.83 12.20
C THR A 292 1.39 -5.02 10.94
N MET A 293 0.63 -3.94 11.05
CA MET A 293 0.38 -2.98 9.98
C MET A 293 1.68 -2.23 9.61
N SER A 294 1.81 -1.77 8.35
CA SER A 294 3.06 -1.30 7.69
C SER A 294 4.01 -0.43 8.51
N VAL A 295 3.52 0.42 9.43
CA VAL A 295 4.37 1.24 10.31
C VAL A 295 5.43 0.37 11.03
N THR A 296 5.10 -0.90 11.27
CA THR A 296 5.95 -1.89 11.96
C THR A 296 6.64 -2.90 11.03
N LYS A 297 6.15 -3.11 9.80
CA LYS A 297 6.78 -4.09 8.89
C LYS A 297 8.14 -3.58 8.39
N LYS A 298 9.06 -4.53 8.31
CA LYS A 298 10.48 -4.36 8.00
C LYS A 298 10.67 -3.91 6.55
N GLY A 299 10.49 -2.62 6.30
CA GLY A 299 11.11 -1.90 5.18
C GLY A 299 12.13 -0.89 5.72
N PRO A 300 13.14 -0.47 4.92
CA PRO A 300 13.93 0.73 5.17
C PRO A 300 12.99 1.86 5.54
N SER A 301 13.38 2.62 6.57
CA SER A 301 12.62 3.76 7.12
C SER A 301 12.13 4.75 6.07
N VAL A 302 12.73 4.77 4.88
CA VAL A 302 12.46 5.66 3.75
C VAL A 302 11.12 5.36 3.05
N LEU A 303 10.62 4.11 3.08
CA LEU A 303 9.33 3.77 2.46
C LEU A 303 8.14 3.78 3.42
N LYS A 304 8.39 4.06 4.70
CA LYS A 304 7.30 4.09 5.67
C LYS A 304 6.46 5.33 5.42
N PRO A 305 5.12 5.20 5.39
CA PRO A 305 4.26 6.36 5.40
C PRO A 305 4.65 7.26 6.59
N LYS A 306 4.91 8.54 6.32
CA LYS A 306 5.25 9.51 7.37
C LYS A 306 3.96 10.10 7.92
N ILE A 307 3.89 10.24 9.24
CA ILE A 307 2.74 10.85 9.90
C ILE A 307 3.04 12.32 10.17
N PHE A 308 2.05 13.16 9.87
CA PHE A 308 2.05 14.58 10.17
C PHE A 308 0.96 14.81 11.20
N THR A 309 1.36 15.17 12.41
CA THR A 309 0.45 15.57 13.48
C THR A 309 -0.05 16.99 13.25
N ASP A 310 -1.23 17.32 13.78
CA ASP A 310 -1.86 18.63 13.62
C ASP A 310 -2.01 19.03 12.15
N ALA A 311 -2.41 18.07 11.32
CA ALA A 311 -2.50 18.25 9.89
C ALA A 311 -3.57 17.35 9.27
N PHE A 312 -4.07 17.75 8.10
CA PHE A 312 -4.90 16.91 7.24
C PHE A 312 -4.43 16.99 5.81
N GLU A 313 -4.66 15.90 5.08
CA GLU A 313 -4.58 15.94 3.63
C GLU A 313 -5.85 16.57 3.05
N LYS A 314 -5.70 17.45 2.04
CA LYS A 314 -6.85 18.04 1.36
C LYS A 314 -7.54 17.00 0.46
N LEU A 315 -8.53 16.30 1.01
CA LEU A 315 -9.11 15.14 0.34
C LEU A 315 -10.17 15.46 -0.74
N HIS A 316 -10.83 16.60 -0.64
CA HIS A 316 -11.96 16.99 -1.49
C HIS A 316 -11.58 18.01 -2.57
N ASP A 317 -10.33 17.99 -3.04
CA ASP A 317 -9.96 18.78 -4.21
C ASP A 317 -10.73 18.23 -5.43
N PRO A 318 -11.51 19.06 -6.17
CA PRO A 318 -12.17 18.59 -7.37
C PRO A 318 -11.13 17.95 -8.30
N GLY A 319 -11.46 16.83 -8.94
CA GLY A 319 -10.50 16.17 -9.84
C GLY A 319 -9.40 15.34 -9.18
N ARG A 320 -9.39 15.11 -7.85
CA ARG A 320 -8.41 14.25 -7.15
C ARG A 320 -8.37 12.77 -7.57
N GLY A 321 -9.37 12.31 -8.33
CA GLY A 321 -9.54 10.89 -8.64
C GLY A 321 -9.53 10.03 -7.37
N PRO A 322 -9.44 8.70 -7.48
CA PRO A 322 -9.56 7.78 -6.34
C PRO A 322 -8.25 7.37 -5.67
N THR A 323 -7.22 8.12 -6.00
CA THR A 323 -5.83 7.77 -5.77
C THR A 323 -4.98 8.98 -5.38
N GLY A 324 -5.63 10.14 -5.24
CA GLY A 324 -5.00 11.37 -4.79
C GLY A 324 -4.48 12.31 -5.89
N ILE A 325 -4.51 11.92 -7.17
CA ILE A 325 -4.07 12.77 -8.30
C ILE A 325 -5.04 13.91 -8.57
N SER A 326 -4.66 15.16 -8.29
CA SER A 326 -5.50 16.33 -8.64
C SER A 326 -5.40 16.67 -10.13
N TRP A 327 -6.33 16.12 -10.92
CA TRP A 327 -6.43 16.36 -12.36
C TRP A 327 -6.73 17.81 -12.75
N ASN A 328 -7.16 18.67 -11.81
CA ASN A 328 -7.46 20.07 -12.12
C ASN A 328 -6.23 20.87 -12.56
N ASN A 329 -5.05 20.51 -12.04
CA ASN A 329 -3.81 21.26 -12.29
C ASN A 329 -2.97 20.63 -13.40
N HIS A 330 -3.36 19.45 -13.88
CA HIS A 330 -2.65 18.70 -14.90
C HIS A 330 -3.17 19.07 -16.29
N PRO A 331 -2.28 19.29 -17.27
CA PRO A 331 -2.67 19.72 -18.60
C PRO A 331 -3.48 18.63 -19.31
N THR A 332 -4.38 19.09 -20.17
CA THR A 332 -5.02 18.23 -21.18
C THR A 332 -4.32 18.44 -22.51
N LEU A 333 -3.74 17.39 -23.08
CA LEU A 333 -2.94 17.44 -24.30
C LEU A 333 -3.42 16.38 -25.28
N ASP A 334 -3.36 16.68 -26.59
CA ASP A 334 -3.38 15.65 -27.61
C ASP A 334 -1.95 15.18 -27.85
N LEU A 335 -1.63 13.95 -27.43
CA LEU A 335 -0.26 13.43 -27.51
C LEU A 335 0.22 13.30 -28.96
N ASP A 336 -0.68 13.14 -29.93
CA ASP A 336 -0.31 13.03 -31.34
C ASP A 336 0.14 14.40 -31.90
N GLU A 337 -0.44 15.50 -31.40
CA GLU A 337 -0.13 16.88 -31.84
C GLU A 337 1.09 17.50 -31.15
N ILE A 338 1.58 16.92 -30.05
CA ILE A 338 2.77 17.43 -29.36
C ILE A 338 4.02 17.26 -30.24
N GLU A 339 4.70 18.37 -30.52
CA GLU A 339 6.06 18.36 -31.08
C GLU A 339 7.09 18.15 -29.96
N CYS A 340 7.69 16.97 -29.94
CA CYS A 340 8.81 16.69 -29.05
C CYS A 340 10.10 17.16 -29.72
N PRO A 341 10.76 18.22 -29.23
CA PRO A 341 12.01 18.66 -29.81
C PRO A 341 12.99 17.50 -29.77
N PHE A 342 13.56 17.15 -30.93
CA PHE A 342 14.47 16.01 -31.11
C PHE A 342 15.55 16.03 -30.01
N GLN A 343 15.37 15.22 -28.98
CA GLN A 343 16.45 14.88 -28.08
C GLN A 343 17.34 13.93 -28.90
N GLY A 344 18.47 14.44 -29.37
CA GLY A 344 19.43 13.64 -30.12
C GLY A 344 19.65 12.33 -29.38
N ARG A 345 19.38 11.21 -30.07
CA ARG A 345 19.47 9.85 -29.54
C ARG A 345 20.74 9.71 -28.70
N PHE A 346 20.58 9.35 -27.42
CA PHE A 346 21.69 8.93 -26.56
C PHE A 346 22.28 7.60 -27.04
#